data_AF-A0A7S3A154-F1
#
_entry.id   AF-A0A7S3A154-F1
#
_cell.length_a   1.000
_cell.length_b   1.000
_cell.length_c   1.000
_cell.angle_alpha   90.00
_cell.angle_beta   90.00
_cell.angle_gamma   90.00
#
_symmetry.space_group_name_H-M   'P 1'
#
loop_
_entity.id
_entity.type
_entity.pdbx_description
1 polymer ?
#
loop_
_entity_poly.entity_id
_entity_poly.type
_entity_poly.pdbx_seq_one_letter_code
_entity_poly.pdbx_strand_id
1 'polypeptide(L)'
;MMDFDALKQVGSGLGTAAVIVMDKSTDIIAAISRLAHFYKHESCGQCTPCREGTGWLWNILERMKVGNAQKQEIDMLWEITKQIEGHTICALGDAAAWPVQGLIRNFRPEIERRINECEAVQEKRAAAV
;
A
#
# COMPACT_ATOMS: atom_id res chain seq x y z
N MET A 1 -8.05 -23.59 2.97
CA MET A 1 -9.50 -23.63 2.73
C MET A 1 -10.00 -22.18 2.63
N MET A 2 -10.99 -21.89 1.78
CA MET A 2 -11.48 -20.51 1.56
C MET A 2 -12.59 -20.18 2.57
N ASP A 3 -12.23 -20.13 3.85
CA ASP A 3 -13.13 -19.83 4.97
C ASP A 3 -12.60 -18.66 5.80
N PHE A 4 -13.44 -18.12 6.68
CA PHE A 4 -13.14 -16.93 7.48
C PHE A 4 -11.96 -17.12 8.42
N ASP A 5 -11.90 -18.25 9.12
CA ASP A 5 -10.90 -18.51 10.15
C ASP A 5 -9.53 -18.78 9.53
N ALA A 6 -9.49 -19.59 8.46
CA ALA A 6 -8.26 -19.92 7.75
C ALA A 6 -7.63 -18.67 7.12
N LEU A 7 -8.41 -17.80 6.47
CA LEU A 7 -7.86 -16.58 5.86
C LEU A 7 -7.41 -15.55 6.90
N LYS A 8 -8.08 -15.48 8.06
CA LYS A 8 -7.64 -14.66 9.19
C LYS A 8 -6.30 -15.14 9.75
N GLN A 9 -6.10 -16.45 9.87
CA GLN A 9 -4.85 -17.03 10.40
C GLN A 9 -3.63 -16.76 9.52
N VAL A 10 -3.80 -16.58 8.21
CA VAL A 10 -2.70 -16.20 7.29
C VAL A 10 -2.47 -14.69 7.21
N GLY A 11 -3.06 -13.92 8.14
CA GLY A 11 -2.94 -12.46 8.19
C GLY A 11 -3.68 -11.74 7.06
N SER A 12 -4.66 -12.40 6.43
CA SER A 12 -5.59 -11.82 5.47
C SER A 12 -7.00 -11.80 6.07
N GLY A 13 -8.04 -11.69 5.25
CA GLY A 13 -9.42 -11.80 5.68
C GLY A 13 -10.33 -12.26 4.55
N LEU A 14 -11.31 -13.10 4.87
CA LEU A 14 -12.40 -13.41 3.95
C LEU A 14 -13.46 -12.30 4.07
N GLY A 15 -13.44 -11.36 3.13
CA GLY A 15 -14.46 -10.30 3.01
C GLY A 15 -15.69 -10.79 2.23
N THR A 16 -15.99 -10.15 1.10
CA THR A 16 -17.10 -10.51 0.21
C THR A 16 -16.87 -11.81 -0.59
N ALA A 17 -15.81 -12.57 -0.29
CA ALA A 17 -15.30 -13.68 -1.09
C ALA A 17 -14.97 -13.32 -2.56
N ALA A 18 -14.76 -12.02 -2.86
CA ALA A 18 -14.25 -11.57 -4.16
C ALA A 18 -12.74 -11.80 -4.27
N VAL A 19 -12.35 -12.91 -4.91
CA VAL A 19 -10.94 -13.26 -5.09
C VAL A 19 -10.37 -12.54 -6.31
N ILE A 20 -9.39 -11.65 -6.07
CA ILE A 20 -8.65 -10.97 -7.13
C ILE A 20 -7.33 -11.72 -7.35
N VAL A 21 -7.16 -12.31 -8.54
CA VAL A 21 -5.94 -13.03 -8.92
C VAL A 21 -5.05 -12.11 -9.76
N MET A 22 -3.78 -11.97 -9.36
CA MET A 22 -2.76 -11.22 -10.09
C MET A 22 -1.61 -12.17 -10.43
N ASP A 23 -1.21 -12.20 -11.70
CA ASP A 23 -0.10 -13.03 -12.16
C ASP A 23 1.24 -12.27 -12.09
N LYS A 24 2.32 -12.91 -12.55
CA LYS A 24 3.67 -12.32 -12.52
C LYS A 24 3.88 -11.16 -13.51
N SER A 25 2.95 -10.93 -14.44
CA SER A 25 3.04 -9.82 -15.39
C SER A 25 2.49 -8.51 -14.80
N THR A 26 1.81 -8.59 -13.65
CA THR A 26 1.20 -7.44 -12.97
C THR A 26 2.22 -6.70 -12.12
N ASP A 27 2.31 -5.37 -12.27
CA ASP A 27 2.99 -4.53 -11.28
C ASP A 27 2.14 -4.45 -10.01
N ILE A 28 2.53 -5.21 -9.00
CA ILE A 28 1.81 -5.31 -7.73
C ILE A 28 1.79 -3.99 -6.97
N ILE A 29 2.84 -3.16 -7.05
CA ILE A 29 2.89 -1.86 -6.40
C ILE A 29 1.88 -0.92 -7.08
N ALA A 30 1.82 -0.94 -8.41
CA ALA A 30 0.84 -0.18 -9.18
C ALA A 30 -0.60 -0.62 -8.89
N ALA A 31 -0.85 -1.93 -8.80
CA ALA A 31 -2.17 -2.47 -8.48
C ALA A 31 -2.66 -2.01 -7.10
N ILE A 32 -1.80 -2.11 -6.07
CA ILE A 32 -2.14 -1.67 -4.72
C ILE A 32 -2.23 -0.13 -4.63
N SER A 33 -1.39 0.61 -5.35
CA SER A 33 -1.56 2.07 -5.48
C SER A 33 -2.93 2.43 -6.06
N ARG A 34 -3.41 1.67 -7.05
CA ARG A 34 -4.73 1.87 -7.65
C ARG A 34 -5.87 1.57 -6.67
N LEU A 35 -5.71 0.58 -5.78
CA LEU A 35 -6.64 0.33 -4.68
C LEU A 35 -6.61 1.46 -3.64
N ALA A 36 -5.44 1.97 -3.27
CA ALA A 36 -5.32 3.12 -2.37
C ALA A 36 -6.00 4.37 -2.96
N HIS A 37 -5.86 4.60 -4.26
CA HIS A 37 -6.60 5.66 -4.97
C HIS A 37 -8.11 5.48 -4.89
N PHE A 38 -8.60 4.24 -5.03
CA PHE A 38 -10.03 3.93 -4.88
C PHE A 38 -10.53 4.30 -3.47
N TYR A 39 -9.83 3.89 -2.41
CA TYR A 39 -10.23 4.22 -1.05
C TYR A 39 -10.14 5.71 -0.73
N LYS A 40 -9.17 6.42 -1.30
CA LYS A 40 -9.13 7.89 -1.24
C LYS A 40 -10.36 8.51 -1.90
N HIS A 41 -10.74 8.03 -3.08
CA HIS A 41 -11.87 8.57 -3.85
C HIS A 41 -13.22 8.31 -3.17
N GLU A 42 -13.40 7.10 -2.64
CA GLU A 42 -14.65 6.66 -2.00
C GLU A 42 -14.72 6.95 -0.49
N SER A 43 -13.72 7.65 0.07
CA SER A 43 -13.76 8.11 1.45
C SER A 43 -14.79 9.23 1.58
N CYS A 44 -15.78 9.06 2.48
CA CYS A 44 -16.76 10.09 2.77
C CYS A 44 -16.17 11.34 3.46
N GLY A 45 -14.91 11.26 3.94
CA GLY A 45 -14.20 12.38 4.55
C GLY A 45 -14.62 12.72 5.99
N GLN A 46 -15.42 11.90 6.68
CA GLN A 46 -15.92 12.25 8.01
C GLN A 46 -14.84 12.24 9.11
N CYS A 47 -14.05 11.17 9.21
CA CYS A 47 -13.01 11.03 10.24
C CYS A 47 -11.62 11.41 9.69
N THR A 48 -10.86 12.18 10.46
CA THR A 48 -9.54 12.70 10.04
C THR A 48 -8.54 11.60 9.65
N PRO A 49 -8.38 10.49 10.40
CA PRO A 49 -7.42 9.45 10.02
C PRO A 49 -7.74 8.83 8.66
N CYS A 50 -9.01 8.65 8.30
CA CYS A 50 -9.39 8.17 6.97
C CYS A 50 -9.26 9.27 5.90
N ARG A 51 -9.79 10.48 6.16
CA ARG A 51 -9.83 11.58 5.19
C ARG A 51 -8.44 11.99 4.73
N GLU A 52 -7.53 12.20 5.67
CA GLU A 52 -6.16 12.64 5.38
C GLU A 52 -5.24 11.44 5.09
N GLY A 53 -5.37 10.38 5.88
CA GLY A 53 -4.49 9.22 5.79
C GLY A 53 -4.61 8.49 4.46
N THR A 54 -5.81 8.28 3.91
CA THR A 54 -5.97 7.60 2.60
C THR A 54 -5.32 8.37 1.45
N GLY A 55 -5.39 9.70 1.48
CA GLY A 55 -4.67 10.56 0.53
C GLY A 55 -3.16 10.41 0.66
N TRP A 56 -2.65 10.35 1.89
CA TRP A 56 -1.23 10.18 2.15
C TRP A 56 -0.71 8.81 1.71
N LEU A 57 -1.45 7.74 1.99
CA LEU A 57 -1.15 6.38 1.52
C LEU A 57 -1.00 6.35 -0.01
N TRP A 58 -1.96 6.94 -0.73
CA TRP A 58 -1.93 6.98 -2.19
C TRP A 58 -0.72 7.76 -2.73
N ASN A 59 -0.42 8.94 -2.15
CA ASN A 59 0.72 9.76 -2.59
C ASN A 59 2.06 9.03 -2.42
N ILE A 60 2.25 8.33 -1.29
CA ILE A 60 3.47 7.55 -1.06
C ILE A 60 3.53 6.36 -2.02
N LEU A 61 2.43 5.63 -2.23
CA LEU A 61 2.39 4.49 -3.15
C LEU A 61 2.63 4.88 -4.61
N GLU A 62 2.13 6.03 -5.06
CA GLU A 62 2.43 6.54 -6.40
C GLU A 62 3.91 6.85 -6.59
N ARG A 63 4.57 7.35 -5.55
CA ARG A 63 6.03 7.53 -5.53
C ARG A 63 6.78 6.20 -5.51
N MET A 64 6.38 5.26 -4.65
CA MET A 64 6.98 3.93 -4.57
C MET A 64 6.82 3.13 -5.87
N LYS A 65 5.70 3.28 -6.58
CA LYS A 65 5.46 2.68 -7.89
C LYS A 65 6.56 3.03 -8.90
N VAL A 66 7.07 4.26 -8.87
CA VAL A 66 8.16 4.72 -9.75
C VAL A 66 9.54 4.69 -9.08
N GLY A 67 9.62 4.15 -7.85
CA GLY A 67 10.85 4.10 -7.05
C GLY A 67 11.31 5.43 -6.48
N ASN A 68 10.51 6.50 -6.58
CA ASN A 68 10.85 7.84 -6.07
C ASN A 68 10.53 7.99 -4.57
N ALA A 69 11.05 7.08 -3.75
CA ALA A 69 10.85 7.04 -2.31
C ALA A 69 12.12 6.54 -1.62
N GLN A 70 12.29 6.84 -0.34
CA GLN A 70 13.40 6.29 0.45
C GLN A 70 12.98 5.01 1.17
N LYS A 71 13.92 4.11 1.46
CA LYS A 71 13.64 2.84 2.16
C LYS A 71 12.97 3.04 3.52
N GLN A 72 13.33 4.11 4.24
CA GLN A 72 12.72 4.48 5.52
C GLN A 72 11.22 4.81 5.37
N GLU A 73 10.79 5.25 4.20
CA GLU A 73 9.38 5.52 3.94
C GLU A 73 8.53 4.24 3.90
N ILE A 74 9.12 3.06 3.72
CA ILE A 74 8.40 1.78 3.81
C ILE A 74 7.90 1.57 5.24
N ASP A 75 8.77 1.80 6.22
CA ASP A 75 8.44 1.67 7.64
C ASP A 75 7.52 2.82 8.10
N MET A 76 7.75 4.04 7.62
CA MET A 76 6.83 5.16 7.83
C MET A 76 5.43 4.84 7.27
N LEU A 77 5.34 4.29 6.05
CA LEU A 77 4.07 3.91 5.44
C LEU A 77 3.35 2.84 6.27
N TRP A 78 4.09 1.89 6.84
CA TRP A 78 3.53 0.92 7.78
C TRP A 78 2.95 1.60 9.02
N GLU A 79 3.68 2.53 9.65
CA GLU A 79 3.17 3.26 10.83
C GLU A 79 1.92 4.06 10.52
N ILE A 80 1.87 4.74 9.36
CA ILE A 80 0.69 5.48 8.91
C ILE A 80 -0.52 4.54 8.81
N THR A 81 -0.34 3.35 8.22
CA THR A 81 -1.45 2.39 8.13
C THR A 81 -1.98 1.97 9.50
N LYS A 82 -1.11 1.88 10.53
CA LYS A 82 -1.50 1.57 11.91
C LYS A 82 -2.17 2.73 12.64
N GLN A 83 -1.87 3.96 12.25
CA GLN A 83 -2.57 5.15 12.74
C GLN A 83 -3.97 5.32 12.11
N ILE A 84 -4.19 4.76 10.92
CA ILE A 84 -5.52 4.74 10.29
C ILE A 84 -6.35 3.59 10.86
N GLU A 85 -5.76 2.39 10.92
CA GLU A 85 -6.40 1.18 11.42
C GLU A 85 -6.85 1.38 12.88
N GLY A 86 -8.12 1.06 13.16
CA GLY A 86 -8.69 1.17 14.51
C GLY A 86 -8.95 2.60 15.03
N HIS A 87 -8.61 3.64 14.26
CA HIS A 87 -8.82 5.05 14.64
C HIS A 87 -9.83 5.77 13.73
N THR A 88 -10.64 5.02 13.00
CA THR A 88 -11.65 5.54 12.07
C THR A 88 -13.06 5.19 12.54
N ILE A 89 -14.06 5.93 12.06
CA ILE A 89 -15.47 5.74 12.49
C ILE A 89 -16.06 4.45 11.91
N CYS A 90 -15.70 4.11 10.67
CA CYS A 90 -16.15 2.90 9.99
C CYS A 90 -14.96 2.11 9.44
N ALA A 91 -15.21 0.86 9.06
CA ALA A 91 -14.17 -0.06 8.59
C ALA A 91 -13.55 0.30 7.21
N LEU A 92 -13.94 1.42 6.59
CA LEU A 92 -13.28 1.88 5.35
C LEU A 92 -11.81 2.24 5.61
N GLY A 93 -11.50 2.79 6.79
CA GLY A 93 -10.12 3.07 7.20
C GLY A 93 -9.27 1.81 7.25
N ASP A 94 -9.78 0.76 7.91
CA ASP A 94 -9.12 -0.55 7.98
C ASP A 94 -8.98 -1.15 6.57
N ALA A 95 -10.04 -1.08 5.76
CA ALA A 95 -10.05 -1.57 4.39
C ALA A 95 -9.05 -0.84 3.48
N ALA A 96 -8.73 0.44 3.75
CA ALA A 96 -7.70 1.18 3.04
C ALA A 96 -6.28 0.88 3.54
N ALA A 97 -6.13 0.61 4.84
CA ALA A 97 -4.84 0.29 5.48
C ALA A 97 -4.35 -1.13 5.14
N TRP A 98 -5.24 -2.13 5.18
CA TRP A 98 -4.86 -3.54 5.04
C TRP A 98 -4.23 -3.92 3.69
N PRO A 99 -4.65 -3.41 2.53
CA PRO A 99 -3.98 -3.69 1.25
C PRO A 99 -2.52 -3.22 1.26
N VAL A 100 -2.25 -2.06 1.87
CA VAL A 100 -0.89 -1.51 1.99
C VAL A 100 -0.06 -2.32 2.97
N GLN A 101 -0.61 -2.70 4.12
CA GLN A 101 0.05 -3.61 5.06
C GLN A 101 0.36 -4.97 4.41
N GLY A 102 -0.57 -5.52 3.63
CA GLY A 102 -0.39 -6.76 2.88
C GLY A 102 0.70 -6.66 1.82
N LEU A 103 0.76 -5.53 1.10
CA LEU A 103 1.84 -5.25 0.14
C LEU A 103 3.19 -5.21 0.85
N ILE A 104 3.33 -4.43 1.92
CA ILE A 104 4.61 -4.29 2.64
C ILE A 104 5.04 -5.64 3.20
N ARG A 105 4.16 -6.39 3.85
CA ARG A 105 4.52 -7.67 4.48
C ARG A 105 5.01 -8.72 3.48
N ASN A 106 4.42 -8.79 2.28
CA ASN A 106 4.70 -9.86 1.32
C ASN A 106 5.64 -9.43 0.17
N PHE A 107 5.71 -8.14 -0.15
CA PHE A 107 6.42 -7.59 -1.30
C PHE A 107 7.37 -6.45 -0.95
N ARG A 108 7.76 -6.28 0.32
CA ARG A 108 8.85 -5.35 0.70
C ARG A 108 10.10 -5.47 -0.17
N PRO A 109 10.60 -6.68 -0.51
CA PRO A 109 11.77 -6.81 -1.39
C PRO A 109 11.57 -6.20 -2.78
N GLU A 110 10.34 -6.26 -3.34
CA GLU A 110 10.03 -5.66 -4.63
C GLU A 110 9.99 -4.13 -4.56
N ILE A 111 9.49 -3.57 -3.45
CA ILE A 111 9.51 -2.12 -3.20
C ILE A 111 10.97 -1.65 -3.07
N GLU A 112 11.79 -2.33 -2.26
CA GLU A 112 13.20 -1.98 -2.07
C GLU A 112 14.00 -2.11 -3.37
N ARG A 113 13.73 -3.15 -4.18
CA ARG A 113 14.32 -3.31 -5.52
C ARG A 113 14.01 -2.11 -6.39
N ARG A 114 12.74 -1.68 -6.46
CA ARG A 114 12.30 -0.53 -7.28
C ARG A 114 12.98 0.77 -6.84
N ILE A 115 13.12 0.99 -5.54
CA ILE A 115 13.81 2.15 -4.97
C ILE A 115 15.29 2.14 -5.38
N ASN A 116 16.00 1.02 -5.18
CA ASN A 116 17.41 0.90 -5.55
C ASN A 116 17.65 1.15 -7.05
N GLU A 117 16.76 0.65 -7.91
CA GLU A 117 16.84 0.87 -9.36
C GLU A 117 16.68 2.35 -9.72
N CYS A 118 15.78 3.06 -9.03
CA CYS A 118 15.60 4.50 -9.22
C CYS A 118 16.83 5.28 -8.74
N GLU A 119 17.35 4.97 -7.55
CA GLU A 119 18.58 5.57 -6.99
C GLU A 119 19.77 5.41 -7.96
N ALA A 120 20.01 4.19 -8.47
CA ALA A 120 21.09 3.94 -9.42
C ALA A 120 20.95 4.72 -10.74
N VAL A 121 19.71 4.96 -11.20
CA VAL A 121 19.45 5.80 -12.39
C VAL A 121 19.71 7.27 -12.08
N GLN A 122 19.34 7.75 -10.88
CA GLN A 122 19.58 9.13 -10.45
C GLN A 122 21.07 9.42 -10.29
N GLU A 123 21.84 8.51 -9.68
CA GLU A 123 23.30 8.63 -9.54
C GLU A 123 23.99 8.74 -10.90
N LYS A 124 23.62 7.88 -11.86
CA LYS A 124 24.16 7.94 -13.23
C LYS A 124 23.83 9.26 -13.94
N ARG A 125 22.64 9.81 -13.70
CA ARG A 125 22.25 11.12 -14.25
C ARG A 125 23.04 12.25 -13.62
N ALA A 126 23.25 12.20 -12.30
CA ALA A 126 24.05 13.20 -11.58
C ALA A 126 25.52 13.19 -12.01
N ALA A 127 26.09 12.02 -12.29
CA ALA A 127 27.47 11.89 -12.77
C ALA A 127 27.68 12.29 -14.25
N ALA A 128 26.59 12.46 -15.01
CA ALA A 128 26.61 12.85 -16.42
C ALA A 128 26.45 14.37 -16.65
N VAL A 129 26.33 15.15 -15.57
CA VAL A 129 26.27 16.63 -15.53
C VAL A 129 27.61 17.16 -15.04
#